data_AF-A0A350XVI7-F1
#
_entry.id   AF-A0A350XVI7-F1
#
_cell.length_a   1.000
_cell.length_b   1.000
_cell.length_c   1.000
_cell.angle_alpha   90.00
_cell.angle_beta   90.00
_cell.angle_gamma   90.00
#
_symmetry.space_group_name_H-M   'P 1'
#
loop_
_entity.id
_entity.type
_entity.pdbx_description
1 polymer ?
#
loop_
_entity_poly.entity_id
_entity_poly.type
_entity_poly.pdbx_seq_one_letter_code
_entity_poly.pdbx_strand_id
1 'polypeptide(L)' 'MIYKPYSEMKIKNYTILQFKELPTSPYKRIKIEGRIYEIVPSYDMKNCIVINSNDSFLNKETEFIM' A
#
# COMPACT_ATOMS: atom_id res chain seq x y z
N MET A 1 -7.69 -8.84 9.67
CA MET A 1 -6.23 -8.79 9.84
C MET A 1 -5.80 -7.36 9.60
N ILE A 2 -5.00 -6.75 10.48
CA ILE A 2 -4.57 -5.36 10.32
C ILE A 2 -3.23 -5.37 9.59
N TYR A 3 -3.15 -4.73 8.43
CA TYR A 3 -1.91 -4.61 7.67
C TYR A 3 -1.24 -3.28 7.98
N LYS A 4 0.07 -3.31 8.21
CA LYS A 4 0.90 -2.13 8.44
C LYS A 4 2.15 -2.22 7.57
N PRO A 5 2.47 -1.20 6.76
CA PRO A 5 3.71 -1.21 6.01
C PRO A 5 4.87 -1.03 7.00
N TYR A 6 5.88 -1.88 6.86
CA TYR A 6 7.08 -1.84 7.70
C TYR A 6 8.23 -1.05 7.05
N SER A 7 8.10 -0.76 5.76
CA SER A 7 9.01 0.08 5.00
C SER A 7 8.23 0.88 3.97
N GLU A 8 8.72 2.07 3.64
CA GLU A 8 8.19 2.92 2.59
C GLU A 8 9.32 3.52 1.74
N MET A 9 9.07 3.69 0.45
CA MET A 9 9.97 4.36 -0.48
C MET A 9 9.18 5.33 -1.36
N LYS A 10 9.71 6.53 -1.56
CA LYS A 10 9.08 7.55 -2.40
C LYS A 10 9.83 7.68 -3.72
N ILE A 11 9.08 7.66 -4.82
CA ILE A 11 9.61 7.87 -6.18
C ILE A 11 8.68 8.85 -6.89
N LYS A 12 9.16 10.08 -7.11
CA LYS A 12 8.38 11.17 -7.70
C LYS A 12 7.07 11.39 -6.91
N ASN A 13 5.93 11.07 -7.51
CA ASN A 13 4.58 11.21 -6.93
C ASN A 13 4.03 9.90 -6.36
N TYR A 14 4.85 8.84 -6.31
CA TYR A 14 4.44 7.52 -5.89
C TYR A 14 5.09 7.15 -4.56
N THR A 15 4.28 6.58 -3.68
CA THR A 15 4.76 5.91 -2.46
C THR A 15 4.62 4.41 -2.65
N ILE A 16 5.73 3.70 -2.46
CA ILE A 16 5.82 2.25 -2.44
C ILE A 16 5.77 1.82 -0.98
N LEU A 17 4.82 0.97 -0.64
CA LEU A 17 4.58 0.46 0.71
C LEU A 17 4.90 -1.03 0.75
N GLN A 18 5.83 -1.42 1.62
CA GLN A 18 6.21 -2.82 1.79
C GLN A 18 5.56 -3.42 3.03
N PHE A 19 4.89 -4.54 2.84
CA PHE A 19 4.17 -5.27 3.89
C PHE A 19 4.85 -6.60 4.17
N LYS A 20 4.71 -7.11 5.40
CA LYS A 20 5.22 -8.45 5.74
C LYS A 20 4.52 -9.52 4.90
N GLU A 21 3.21 -9.34 4.72
CA GLU A 21 2.34 -10.18 3.93
C GLU A 21 1.22 -9.32 3.32
N LEU A 22 0.64 -9.79 2.22
CA LEU A 22 -0.53 -9.18 1.59
C LEU A 22 -1.73 -10.14 1.73
N PRO A 23 -2.96 -9.64 1.71
CA PRO A 23 -4.14 -10.50 1.72
C PRO A 23 -4.15 -11.43 0.51
N THR A 24 -4.64 -12.66 0.71
CA THR A 24 -4.87 -13.64 -0.36
C THR A 24 -6.10 -13.32 -1.20
N SER A 25 -7.07 -12.59 -0.63
CA SER A 25 -8.25 -12.12 -1.33
C SER A 25 -7.88 -11.06 -2.38
N PRO A 26 -8.60 -11.00 -3.51
CA PRO A 26 -8.36 -9.96 -4.51
C PRO A 26 -8.66 -8.57 -3.94
N TYR A 27 -7.85 -7.59 -4.36
CA TYR A 27 -7.99 -6.19 -4.00
C TYR A 27 -7.55 -5.31 -5.17
N LYS A 28 -8.11 -4.10 -5.28
CA LYS A 28 -7.70 -3.08 -6.26
C LYS A 28 -7.35 -1.74 -5.62
N ARG A 29 -7.77 -1.54 -4.38
CA ARG A 29 -7.62 -0.30 -3.64
C ARG A 29 -7.15 -0.57 -2.22
N ILE A 30 -6.56 0.43 -1.61
CA ILE A 30 -6.27 0.42 -0.17
C ILE A 30 -6.86 1.65 0.49
N LYS A 31 -7.18 1.53 1.77
CA LYS A 31 -7.61 2.65 2.60
C LYS A 31 -6.66 2.80 3.77
N ILE A 32 -6.12 4.01 3.91
CA ILE A 32 -5.19 4.38 4.97
C ILE A 32 -5.67 5.69 5.56
N GLU A 33 -5.84 5.73 6.89
CA GLU A 33 -6.33 6.92 7.62
C GLU A 33 -7.65 7.50 7.04
N GLY A 34 -8.57 6.63 6.62
CA GLY A 34 -9.85 7.06 6.07
C GLY A 34 -9.84 7.48 4.59
N ARG A 35 -8.66 7.60 3.97
CA ARG A 35 -8.51 7.93 2.54
C ARG A 35 -8.32 6.68 1.70
N ILE A 36 -8.95 6.64 0.53
CA ILE A 36 -8.87 5.51 -0.42
C ILE A 36 -7.87 5.85 -1.53
N TYR A 37 -7.00 4.91 -1.85
CA TYR A 37 -5.99 5.00 -2.90
C TYR A 37 -6.14 3.85 -3.88
N GLU A 38 -5.99 4.15 -5.17
CA GLU A 38 -5.90 3.12 -6.20
C GLU A 38 -4.48 2.55 -6.26
N ILE A 39 -4.41 1.24 -6.40
CA ILE A 39 -3.13 0.54 -6.48
C ILE A 39 -2.60 0.65 -7.91
N VAL A 40 -1.39 1.15 -8.03
CA VAL A 40 -0.65 1.15 -9.29
C VAL A 40 -0.04 -0.25 -9.47
N PRO A 41 -0.29 -0.93 -10.60
CA PRO A 41 0.30 -2.23 -10.87
C PRO A 41 1.83 -2.18 -10.81
N SER A 42 2.44 -3.08 -10.05
CA SER A 42 3.89 -3.27 -10.01
C SER A 42 4.20 -4.76 -10.08
N TYR A 43 5.07 -5.16 -11.00
CA TYR A 43 5.28 -6.57 -11.35
C TYR A 43 6.52 -7.19 -10.69
N ASP A 44 7.45 -6.36 -10.20
CA ASP A 44 8.80 -6.82 -9.81
C ASP A 44 9.07 -6.84 -8.29
N MET A 45 8.14 -6.39 -7.45
CA MET A 45 8.37 -6.27 -6.00
C MET A 45 7.40 -7.09 -5.16
N LYS A 46 7.94 -8.09 -4.45
CA LYS A 46 7.15 -8.91 -3.52
C LYS A 46 6.59 -8.08 -2.37
N ASN A 47 5.32 -8.33 -2.06
CA ASN A 47 4.57 -7.73 -0.96
C ASN A 47 4.61 -6.19 -0.93
N CYS A 48 4.74 -5.57 -2.11
CA CYS A 48 4.75 -4.12 -2.27
C CYS A 48 3.46 -3.64 -2.92
N ILE A 49 2.94 -2.53 -2.42
CA ILE A 49 1.82 -1.80 -3.00
C ILE A 49 2.30 -0.41 -3.37
N VAL A 50 2.02 0.01 -4.60
CA VAL A 50 2.36 1.35 -5.08
C VAL A 50 1.08 2.18 -5.14
N ILE A 51 1.12 3.38 -4.57
CA ILE A 51 0.01 4.34 -4.62
C ILE A 51 0.51 5.71 -5.09
N ASN A 52 -0.35 6.45 -5.78
CA ASN A 52 -0.09 7.84 -6.16
C ASN A 52 -0.38 8.77 -4.98
N SER A 53 0.62 8.98 -4.13
CA SER A 53 0.60 9.89 -3.00
C SER A 53 2.03 10.25 -2.62
N ASN A 54 2.21 11.43 -2.03
CA ASN A 54 3.47 11.88 -1.44
C ASN A 54 3.47 11.84 0.09
N ASP A 55 2.36 11.41 0.70
CA ASP A 55 2.24 11.25 2.14
C ASP A 55 3.10 10.07 2.64
N SER A 56 3.35 10.05 3.95
CA SER A 56 4.03 8.95 4.64
C SER A 56 2.98 8.07 5.32
N PHE A 57 3.12 6.75 5.18
CA PHE A 57 2.15 5.77 5.68
C PHE A 57 2.79 4.69 6.54
N LEU A 58 4.07 4.83 6.89
CA LEU A 58 4.80 3.90 7.75
C LEU A 58 4.02 3.62 9.05
N ASN A 59 3.87 2.34 9.40
CA ASN A 59 3.12 1.86 10.57
C ASN A 59 1.63 2.24 10.63
N LYS A 60 1.07 2.87 9.58
CA LYS A 60 -0.36 3.19 9.51
C LYS A 60 -1.19 1.96 9.17
N GLU A 61 -2.38 1.92 9.73
CA GLU A 61 -3.33 0.84 9.46
C GLU A 61 -3.85 0.94 8.03
N THR A 62 -3.73 -0.16 7.31
CA THR A 62 -4.10 -0.29 5.92
C THR A 62 -5.20 -1.35 5.78
N GLU A 63 -6.32 -0.94 5.20
CA GLU A 63 -7.42 -1.82 4.80
C GLU A 63 -7.32 -2.09 3.30
N PHE A 64 -7.46 -3.34 2.87
CA PHE A 64 -7.48 -3.71 1.45
C PHE A 64 -8.93 -3.84 0.97
N ILE A 65 -9.23 -3.19 -0.15
CA ILE A 65 -10.58 -3.05 -0.70
C ILE A 65 -10.60 -3.59 -2.13
N MET A 66 -11.69 -4.29 -2.47
CA MET A 66 -11.95 -4.83 -3.82
C MET A 66 -12.15 -3.74 -4.88
#